data_AF-A0A9P0NV42-F1
#
_entry.id   AF-A0A9P0NV42-F1
#
_cell.length_a   1.000
_cell.length_b   1.000
_cell.length_c   1.000
_cell.angle_alpha   90.00
_cell.angle_beta   90.00
_cell.angle_gamma   90.00
#
_symmetry.space_group_name_H-M   'P 1'
#
loop_
_entity.id
_entity.type
_entity.pdbx_description
1 polymer ?
#
loop_
_entity_poly.entity_id
_entity_poly.type
_entity_poly.pdbx_seq_one_letter_code
_entity_poly.pdbx_strand_id
1 'polypeptide(L)'
;MTKKFEFDWRIPVPEPLLTGCVFDRWTEEKDNVDFEQKALFKVDEYGFFIYWKSEGKEGDVIELCQVSDVRAGGLPKDPKLFNTLTGKHGQDLEDKSLTICSGTDYININYQHVICPDAETAKVWQQGLRTITHNNKATNFCPRTALMKQ
;
A
#
# COMPACT_ATOMS: atom_id res chain seq x y z
N MET A 1 -7.14 -23.73 -37.19
CA MET A 1 -7.84 -23.39 -35.93
C MET A 1 -7.05 -22.27 -35.25
N THR A 2 -7.62 -21.07 -35.18
CA THR A 2 -7.02 -19.94 -34.45
C THR A 2 -7.15 -20.24 -32.96
N LYS A 3 -6.04 -20.29 -32.21
CA LYS A 3 -6.09 -20.41 -30.75
C LYS A 3 -6.97 -19.27 -30.20
N LYS A 4 -7.92 -19.62 -29.33
CA LYS A 4 -8.70 -18.63 -28.58
C LYS A 4 -7.72 -17.75 -27.81
N PHE A 5 -7.77 -16.44 -28.06
CA PHE A 5 -6.99 -15.48 -27.29
C PHE A 5 -7.60 -15.37 -25.89
N GLU A 6 -6.81 -15.72 -24.87
CA GLU A 6 -7.18 -15.48 -23.47
C GLU A 6 -6.49 -14.20 -23.02
N PHE A 7 -7.29 -13.19 -22.70
CA PHE A 7 -6.79 -11.93 -22.16
C PHE A 7 -6.29 -12.16 -20.73
N ASP A 8 -4.99 -12.39 -20.60
CA ASP A 8 -4.35 -12.52 -19.30
C ASP A 8 -4.07 -11.14 -18.71
N TRP A 9 -5.02 -10.67 -17.90
CA TRP A 9 -4.95 -9.44 -17.13
C TRP A 9 -4.31 -9.64 -15.76
N ARG A 10 -4.16 -10.89 -15.31
CA ARG A 10 -3.68 -11.17 -13.95
C ARG A 10 -2.17 -11.02 -13.92
N ILE A 11 -1.71 -10.12 -13.07
CA ILE A 11 -0.34 -10.16 -12.58
C ILE A 11 -0.42 -10.86 -11.24
N PRO A 12 0.23 -12.02 -11.06
CA PRO A 12 0.26 -12.71 -9.77
C PRO A 12 0.75 -11.75 -8.69
N VAL A 13 0.00 -11.65 -7.60
CA VAL A 13 0.41 -10.86 -6.45
C VAL A 13 1.64 -11.52 -5.83
N PRO A 14 2.75 -10.78 -5.63
CA PRO A 14 3.94 -11.33 -4.98
C PRO A 14 3.63 -11.92 -3.60
N GLU A 15 4.19 -13.10 -3.32
CA GLU A 15 3.97 -13.85 -2.08
C GLU A 15 4.14 -13.03 -0.79
N PRO A 16 5.13 -12.11 -0.67
CA PRO A 16 5.26 -11.27 0.53
C PRO A 16 4.03 -10.38 0.79
N LEU A 17 3.34 -9.94 -0.26
CA LEU A 17 2.15 -9.11 -0.15
C LEU A 17 0.90 -9.93 0.24
N LEU A 18 0.81 -11.19 -0.20
CA LEU A 18 -0.25 -12.13 0.19
C LEU A 18 -0.11 -12.60 1.63
N THR A 19 1.11 -12.99 2.01
CA THR A 19 1.44 -13.40 3.38
C THR A 19 1.16 -12.25 4.35
N GLY A 20 1.53 -11.04 3.95
CA GLY A 20 1.37 -9.82 4.72
C GLY A 20 2.55 -9.52 5.63
N CYS A 21 2.56 -8.29 6.13
CA CYS A 21 3.59 -7.83 7.06
C CYS A 21 2.97 -6.84 8.05
N VAL A 22 3.57 -6.77 9.24
CA VAL A 22 3.12 -5.87 10.30
C VAL A 22 3.89 -4.57 10.20
N PHE A 23 3.18 -3.46 10.01
CA PHE A 23 3.72 -2.11 9.90
C PHE A 23 3.18 -1.21 11.00
N ASP A 24 3.91 -0.15 11.31
CA ASP A 24 3.28 1.03 11.88
C ASP A 24 2.78 1.91 10.74
N ARG A 25 1.59 2.48 10.86
CA ARG A 25 1.05 3.43 9.86
C ARG A 25 0.77 4.77 10.48
N TRP A 26 0.86 5.82 9.68
CA TRP A 26 0.42 7.15 10.07
C TRP A 26 -0.16 7.93 8.89
N THR A 27 -0.99 8.91 9.22
CA THR A 27 -1.46 9.94 8.30
C THR A 27 -1.29 11.30 8.96
N GLU A 28 -1.02 12.32 8.14
CA GLU A 28 -0.86 13.70 8.59
C GLU A 28 -1.74 14.59 7.73
N GLU A 29 -2.93 14.91 8.26
CA GLU A 29 -3.79 15.95 7.76
C GLU A 29 -3.57 17.21 8.61
N LYS A 30 -3.88 18.40 8.06
CA LYS A 30 -3.47 19.72 8.59
C LYS A 30 -3.37 19.82 10.12
N ASP A 31 -4.41 19.37 10.83
CA ASP A 31 -4.50 19.46 12.30
C ASP A 31 -4.72 18.09 12.97
N ASN A 32 -4.56 16.98 12.22
CA ASN A 32 -4.82 15.64 12.72
C ASN A 32 -3.71 14.67 12.30
N VAL A 33 -3.08 14.06 13.31
CA VAL A 33 -2.11 12.99 13.14
C VAL A 33 -2.75 11.71 13.66
N ASP A 34 -3.07 10.78 12.76
CA ASP A 34 -3.47 9.43 13.17
C ASP A 34 -2.25 8.53 13.09
N PHE A 35 -1.96 7.84 14.19
CA PHE A 35 -0.84 6.91 14.28
C PHE A 35 -1.34 5.58 14.82
N GLU A 36 -1.14 4.53 14.05
CA GLU A 36 -1.51 3.17 14.42
C GLU A 36 -0.29 2.27 14.42
N GLN A 37 -0.15 1.50 15.48
CA GLN A 37 0.96 0.60 15.65
C GLN A 37 0.55 -0.82 15.30
N LYS A 38 1.50 -1.59 14.76
CA LYS A 38 1.35 -3.03 14.53
C LYS A 38 0.13 -3.40 13.67
N ALA A 39 -0.15 -2.60 12.65
CA ALA A 39 -1.16 -2.88 11.64
C ALA A 39 -0.69 -4.02 10.73
N LEU A 40 -1.48 -5.10 10.61
CA LEU A 40 -1.17 -6.18 9.68
C LEU A 40 -1.67 -5.79 8.28
N PHE A 41 -0.75 -5.48 7.37
CA PHE A 41 -1.04 -5.16 5.96
C PHE A 41 -0.98 -6.42 5.10
N LYS A 42 -1.91 -6.51 4.14
CA LYS A 42 -2.01 -7.58 3.13
C LYS A 42 -2.55 -7.05 1.81
N VAL A 43 -2.26 -7.76 0.73
CA VAL A 43 -2.92 -7.59 -0.57
C VAL A 43 -3.78 -8.82 -0.84
N ASP A 44 -4.97 -8.63 -1.41
CA ASP A 44 -5.83 -9.75 -1.78
C ASP A 44 -5.25 -10.57 -2.94
N GLU A 45 -5.73 -11.80 -3.14
CA GLU A 45 -5.23 -12.72 -4.16
C GLU A 45 -5.32 -12.21 -5.60
N TYR A 46 -6.18 -11.22 -5.87
CA TYR A 46 -6.38 -10.62 -7.18
C TYR A 46 -5.71 -9.27 -7.36
N GLY A 47 -5.10 -8.71 -6.30
CA GLY A 47 -4.40 -7.41 -6.37
C GLY A 47 -5.35 -6.23 -6.58
N PHE A 48 -6.58 -6.31 -6.06
CA PHE A 48 -7.55 -5.23 -6.08
C PHE A 48 -7.38 -4.25 -4.92
N PHE A 49 -6.95 -4.74 -3.77
CA PHE A 49 -6.98 -4.08 -2.50
C PHE A 49 -5.69 -4.33 -1.73
N ILE A 50 -5.12 -3.27 -1.17
CA ILE A 50 -4.24 -3.38 0.00
C ILE A 50 -5.08 -3.04 1.23
N TYR A 51 -5.16 -3.95 2.18
CA TYR A 51 -5.98 -3.80 3.38
C TYR A 51 -5.14 -4.04 4.64
N TRP A 52 -5.59 -3.48 5.75
CA TRP A 52 -4.95 -3.67 7.03
C TRP A 52 -5.95 -3.71 8.17
N LYS A 53 -5.49 -4.23 9.30
CA LYS A 53 -6.20 -4.15 10.57
C LYS A 53 -5.22 -3.92 11.70
N SER A 54 -5.51 -2.91 12.50
CA SER A 54 -4.78 -2.60 13.74
C SER A 54 -5.53 -3.17 14.93
N GLU A 55 -4.81 -3.41 16.03
CA GLU A 55 -5.43 -3.90 17.26
C GLU A 55 -6.44 -2.86 17.79
N GLY A 56 -7.67 -3.30 18.03
CA GLY A 56 -8.75 -2.43 18.53
C GLY A 56 -9.39 -1.48 17.52
N LYS A 57 -8.96 -1.49 16.25
CA LYS A 57 -9.60 -0.74 15.15
C LYS A 57 -10.32 -1.67 14.17
N GLU A 58 -11.25 -1.10 13.41
CA GLU A 58 -11.85 -1.77 12.26
C GLU A 58 -10.81 -1.93 11.14
N GLY A 59 -11.06 -2.88 10.23
CA GLY A 59 -10.20 -3.06 9.07
C GLY A 59 -10.44 -1.94 8.05
N ASP A 60 -9.39 -1.54 7.36
CA ASP A 60 -9.44 -0.48 6.36
C ASP A 60 -8.67 -0.91 5.10
N VAL A 61 -8.91 -0.22 3.98
CA VAL A 61 -8.49 -0.66 2.65
C VAL A 61 -8.23 0.50 1.69
N ILE A 62 -7.26 0.32 0.80
CA ILE A 62 -7.03 1.16 -0.38
C ILE A 62 -7.24 0.31 -1.63
N GLU A 63 -8.07 0.81 -2.54
CA GLU A 63 -8.19 0.27 -3.89
C GLU A 63 -6.89 0.50 -4.66
N LEU A 64 -6.21 -0.57 -5.06
CA LEU A 64 -4.93 -0.49 -5.77
C LEU A 64 -5.05 0.19 -7.14
N CYS A 65 -6.23 0.22 -7.75
CA CYS A 65 -6.45 0.98 -8.99
C CYS A 65 -6.51 2.50 -8.78
N GLN A 66 -6.68 2.96 -7.54
CA GLN A 66 -6.61 4.38 -7.17
C GLN A 66 -5.20 4.78 -6.70
N VAL A 67 -4.27 3.83 -6.59
CA VAL A 67 -2.88 4.13 -6.22
C VAL A 67 -2.15 4.68 -7.44
N SER A 68 -1.75 5.94 -7.33
CA SER A 68 -1.02 6.67 -8.37
C SER A 68 0.49 6.45 -8.29
N ASP A 69 1.04 6.25 -7.08
CA ASP A 69 2.47 6.03 -6.85
C ASP A 69 2.71 5.37 -5.49
N VAL A 70 3.84 4.67 -5.36
CA VAL A 70 4.35 4.09 -4.10
C VAL A 70 5.80 4.49 -3.94
N ARG A 71 6.09 5.39 -3.00
CA ARG A 71 7.40 6.02 -2.82
C ARG A 71 8.16 5.37 -1.66
N ALA A 72 9.48 5.36 -1.77
CA ALA A 72 10.36 5.06 -0.65
C ALA A 72 10.51 6.32 0.21
N GLY A 73 10.66 6.13 1.51
CA GLY A 73 10.71 7.21 2.48
C GLY A 73 9.34 7.83 2.78
N GLY A 74 9.40 9.01 3.37
CA GLY A 74 8.25 9.74 3.92
C GLY A 74 8.41 9.88 5.42
N LEU A 75 8.84 11.06 5.84
CA LEU A 75 9.02 11.41 7.25
C LEU A 75 7.91 12.38 7.67
N PRO A 76 7.38 12.25 8.91
CA PRO A 76 6.40 13.19 9.44
C PRO A 76 6.93 14.62 9.43
N LYS A 77 6.05 15.58 9.11
CA LYS A 77 6.38 17.00 9.25
C LYS A 77 6.19 17.46 10.69
N ASP A 78 5.22 16.88 11.40
CA ASP A 78 5.02 17.10 12.83
C ASP A 78 6.25 16.63 13.62
N PRO A 79 6.94 17.55 14.33
CA PRO A 79 8.16 17.21 15.06
C PRO A 79 7.94 16.19 16.19
N LYS A 80 6.75 16.14 16.79
CA LYS A 80 6.50 15.21 17.91
C LYS A 80 6.38 13.78 17.38
N LEU A 81 5.65 13.60 16.28
CA LEU A 81 5.56 12.30 15.62
C LEU A 81 6.93 11.89 15.07
N PHE A 82 7.65 12.78 14.39
CA PHE A 82 8.99 12.48 13.87
C PHE A 82 9.94 11.97 14.97
N ASN A 83 10.01 12.66 16.11
CA ASN A 83 10.84 12.25 17.23
C ASN A 83 10.40 10.90 17.84
N THR A 84 9.08 10.67 17.92
CA THR A 84 8.52 9.41 18.42
C THR A 84 8.89 8.24 17.52
N LEU A 85 8.74 8.40 16.20
CA LEU A 85 9.08 7.37 15.22
C LEU A 85 10.59 7.12 15.17
N THR A 86 11.41 8.17 15.20
CA THR A 86 12.87 8.05 15.23
C THR A 86 13.34 7.34 16.50
N GLY A 87 12.74 7.64 17.66
CA GLY A 87 13.05 6.97 18.92
C GLY A 87 12.68 5.48 18.93
N LYS A 88 11.63 5.09 18.20
CA LYS A 88 11.16 3.70 18.10
C LYS A 88 11.90 2.89 17.04
N HIS A 89 12.11 3.47 15.85
CA HIS A 89 12.58 2.75 14.66
C HIS A 89 14.05 2.98 14.34
N GLY A 90 14.71 3.92 15.01
CA GLY A 90 16.12 4.24 14.81
C GLY A 90 16.37 5.34 13.78
N GLN A 91 17.64 5.61 13.51
CA GLN A 91 18.08 6.65 12.57
C GLN A 91 17.84 6.27 11.10
N ASP A 92 17.68 4.98 10.81
CA ASP A 92 17.35 4.41 9.51
C ASP A 92 15.83 4.38 9.24
N LEU A 93 15.06 5.21 9.94
CA LEU A 93 13.60 5.34 9.80
C LEU A 93 13.18 5.60 8.34
N GLU A 94 13.89 6.46 7.63
CA GLU A 94 13.56 6.80 6.24
C GLU A 94 13.66 5.58 5.31
N ASP A 95 14.70 4.77 5.46
CA ASP A 95 14.93 3.56 4.64
C ASP A 95 13.87 2.48 4.86
N LYS A 96 13.22 2.49 6.03
CA LYS A 96 12.11 1.60 6.40
C LYS A 96 10.74 2.13 6.01
N SER A 97 10.66 3.40 5.60
CA SER A 97 9.39 4.08 5.38
C SER A 97 8.93 3.94 3.93
N LEU A 98 7.62 3.82 3.74
CA LEU A 98 6.97 3.90 2.43
C LEU A 98 5.81 4.89 2.48
N THR A 99 5.56 5.53 1.35
CA THR A 99 4.40 6.42 1.15
C THR A 99 3.56 5.93 -0.02
N ILE A 100 2.33 5.49 0.25
CA ILE A 100 1.35 5.06 -0.74
C ILE A 100 0.47 6.27 -1.08
N CYS A 101 0.50 6.69 -2.34
CA CYS A 101 -0.23 7.85 -2.85
C CYS A 101 -1.49 7.37 -3.58
N SER A 102 -2.66 7.59 -3.02
CA SER A 102 -3.94 7.15 -3.61
C SER A 102 -4.93 8.30 -3.77
N GLY A 103 -5.81 8.23 -4.77
CA GLY A 103 -6.86 9.21 -4.96
C GLY A 103 -7.73 8.87 -6.17
N THR A 104 -8.93 9.43 -6.21
CA THR A 104 -9.83 9.33 -7.38
C THR A 104 -9.39 10.22 -8.54
N ASP A 105 -8.52 11.18 -8.25
CA ASP A 105 -7.91 12.10 -9.21
C ASP A 105 -6.47 12.43 -8.78
N TYR A 106 -5.72 13.10 -9.65
CA TYR A 106 -4.31 13.44 -9.42
C TYR A 106 -4.10 14.76 -8.64
N ILE A 107 -5.17 15.35 -8.10
CA ILE A 107 -5.15 16.61 -7.35
C ILE A 107 -5.37 16.33 -5.85
N ASN A 108 -6.41 15.56 -5.53
CA ASN A 108 -6.81 15.18 -4.20
C ASN A 108 -6.14 13.85 -3.80
N ILE A 109 -4.85 13.92 -3.50
CA ILE A 109 -4.03 12.76 -3.14
C ILE A 109 -4.08 12.53 -1.63
N ASN A 110 -4.48 11.32 -1.26
CA ASN A 110 -4.35 10.77 0.09
C ASN A 110 -2.97 10.10 0.23
N TYR A 111 -2.24 10.48 1.27
CA TYR A 111 -0.93 9.91 1.59
C TYR A 111 -1.06 8.95 2.77
N GLN A 112 -0.89 7.65 2.50
CA GLN A 112 -0.77 6.65 3.54
C GLN A 112 0.71 6.35 3.78
N HIS A 113 1.20 6.69 4.96
CA HIS A 113 2.57 6.37 5.34
C HIS A 113 2.60 5.08 6.16
N VAL A 114 3.58 4.23 5.88
CA VAL A 114 3.86 3.00 6.63
C VAL A 114 5.34 2.88 6.92
N ILE A 115 5.66 2.23 8.03
CA ILE A 115 7.03 1.90 8.44
C ILE A 115 7.15 0.40 8.52
N CYS A 116 8.00 -0.16 7.66
CA CYS A 116 8.30 -1.57 7.60
C CYS A 116 9.27 -1.97 8.73
N PRO A 117 9.37 -3.28 9.06
CA PRO A 117 10.32 -3.76 10.07
C PRO A 117 11.78 -3.44 9.72
N ASP A 118 12.11 -3.48 8.43
CA ASP A 118 13.45 -3.26 7.90
C ASP A 118 13.40 -2.71 6.46
N ALA A 119 14.54 -2.19 6.00
CA ALA A 119 14.68 -1.57 4.68
C ALA A 119 14.53 -2.58 3.52
N GLU A 120 14.88 -3.84 3.75
CA GLU A 120 14.70 -4.90 2.74
C GLU A 120 13.21 -5.14 2.49
N THR A 121 12.43 -5.25 3.56
CA THR A 121 10.98 -5.37 3.53
C THR A 121 10.35 -4.15 2.85
N ALA A 122 10.77 -2.93 3.18
CA ALA A 122 10.30 -1.72 2.52
C ALA A 122 10.52 -1.79 1.00
N LYS A 123 11.72 -2.19 0.56
CA LYS A 123 12.04 -2.33 -0.86
C LYS A 123 11.20 -3.40 -1.57
N VAL A 124 11.04 -4.57 -0.95
CA VAL A 124 10.22 -5.67 -1.47
C VAL A 124 8.76 -5.23 -1.62
N TRP A 125 8.20 -4.58 -0.61
CA TRP A 125 6.83 -4.09 -0.62
C TRP A 125 6.61 -2.99 -1.66
N GLN A 126 7.54 -2.04 -1.77
CA GLN A 126 7.48 -1.00 -2.80
C GLN A 126 7.45 -1.61 -4.21
N GLN A 127 8.39 -2.51 -4.51
CA GLN A 127 8.49 -3.13 -5.83
C GLN A 127 7.28 -4.01 -6.14
N GLY A 128 6.80 -4.77 -5.15
CA GLY A 128 5.63 -5.61 -5.29
C GLY A 128 4.37 -4.80 -5.59
N LEU A 129 4.11 -3.73 -4.81
CA LEU A 129 2.94 -2.88 -5.03
C LEU A 129 3.01 -2.19 -6.39
N ARG A 130 4.17 -1.65 -6.78
CA ARG A 130 4.37 -1.04 -8.10
C ARG A 130 4.11 -2.02 -9.25
N THR A 131 4.42 -3.30 -9.07
CA THR A 131 4.17 -4.33 -10.08
C THR A 131 2.68 -4.53 -10.32
N ILE A 132 1.86 -4.39 -9.27
CA ILE A 132 0.40 -4.54 -9.34
C ILE A 132 -0.25 -3.25 -9.86
N THR A 133 0.15 -2.09 -9.34
CA THR A 133 -0.50 -0.80 -9.65
C THR A 133 -0.22 -0.31 -11.07
N HIS A 134 0.92 -0.67 -11.67
CA HIS A 134 1.22 -0.36 -13.07
C HIS A 134 0.63 -1.38 -14.08
N ASN A 135 -0.32 -2.21 -13.66
CA ASN A 135 -1.00 -3.17 -14.52
C ASN A 135 -2.07 -2.51 -15.42
N ASN A 136 -1.65 -1.95 -16.56
CA ASN A 136 -2.56 -1.34 -17.54
C ASN A 136 -3.66 -2.28 -18.07
N LYS A 137 -3.47 -3.60 -17.98
CA LYS A 137 -4.51 -4.58 -18.37
C LYS A 137 -5.63 -4.67 -17.33
N ALA A 138 -5.30 -4.52 -16.04
CA ALA A 138 -6.28 -4.50 -14.96
C ALA A 138 -7.19 -3.27 -15.05
N THR A 139 -6.73 -2.16 -15.64
CA THR A 139 -7.60 -1.00 -15.89
C THR A 139 -8.69 -1.26 -16.94
N ASN A 140 -8.56 -2.33 -17.75
CA ASN A 140 -9.37 -2.60 -18.93
C ASN A 140 -10.06 -3.98 -18.92
N PHE A 141 -10.22 -4.62 -17.75
CA PHE A 141 -10.92 -5.90 -17.70
C PHE A 141 -12.43 -5.77 -17.93
N CYS A 142 -13.09 -6.87 -18.33
CA CYS A 142 -14.51 -6.87 -18.61
C CYS A 142 -15.37 -6.75 -17.33
N PRO A 143 -16.66 -6.34 -17.44
CA PRO A 143 -17.53 -6.18 -16.27
C PRO A 143 -17.63 -7.42 -15.38
N ARG A 144 -17.56 -8.62 -15.96
CA ARG A 144 -17.55 -9.87 -15.19
C ARG A 144 -16.36 -9.95 -14.23
N THR A 145 -15.17 -9.54 -14.66
CA THR A 145 -13.98 -9.49 -13.80
C THR A 145 -14.11 -8.37 -12.77
N ALA A 146 -14.71 -7.24 -13.13
CA ALA A 146 -15.00 -6.16 -12.19
C ALA A 146 -15.86 -6.63 -11.00
N LEU A 147 -16.87 -7.47 -11.29
CA LEU A 147 -17.75 -8.05 -10.27
C LEU A 147 -17.06 -9.09 -9.36
N MET A 148 -15.82 -9.49 -9.65
CA MET A 148 -15.03 -10.31 -8.72
C MET A 148 -14.38 -9.48 -7.61
N LYS A 149 -14.35 -8.15 -7.71
CA LYS A 149 -14.03 -7.26 -6.59
C LYS A 149 -15.16 -7.39 -5.56
N GLN A 150 -14.89 -7.98 -4.40
CA GLN A 150 -15.82 -8.12 -3.28
C GLN A 150 -15.19 -7.58 -2.01
#